data_AF-A0A2G6HHV6-F1
#
_entry.id   AF-A0A2G6HHV6-F1
#
_cell.length_a   1.000
_cell.length_b   1.000
_cell.length_c   1.000
_cell.angle_alpha   90.00
_cell.angle_beta   90.00
_cell.angle_gamma   90.00
#
_symmetry.space_group_name_H-M   'P 1'
#
loop_
_entity.id
_entity.type
_entity.pdbx_description
1 polymer ?
#
loop_
_entity_poly.entity_id
_entity_poly.type
_entity_poly.pdbx_seq_one_letter_code
_entity_poly.pdbx_strand_id
1 'polypeptide(L)'
;MIESVSLKELLKGNIRQSGIFIAFIAIVALFAVLNPSFLSPGNLTNIVLQYSYILILAIGMLFVIVLGQIDLSVGSVVAVTGALSAVLV
;
A
#
# COMPACT_ATOMS: atom_id res chain seq x y z
N MET A 1 -20.50 32.16 -6.43
CA MET A 1 -20.94 31.07 -7.31
C MET A 1 -20.12 29.84 -6.94
N ILE A 2 -20.57 29.07 -5.94
CA ILE A 2 -19.88 27.84 -5.53
C ILE A 2 -20.44 26.76 -6.43
N GLU A 3 -19.69 26.35 -7.46
CA GLU A 3 -20.02 25.16 -8.23
C GLU A 3 -20.08 23.98 -7.25
N SER A 4 -21.26 23.37 -7.14
CA SER A 4 -21.39 22.09 -6.45
C SER A 4 -20.72 21.05 -7.35
N VAL A 5 -19.43 20.83 -7.12
CA VAL A 5 -18.66 19.83 -7.85
C VAL A 5 -19.41 18.50 -7.74
N SER A 6 -20.00 18.07 -8.85
CA SER A 6 -20.82 16.88 -8.91
C SER A 6 -19.94 15.66 -8.64
N LEU A 7 -20.38 14.78 -7.73
CA LEU A 7 -19.72 13.49 -7.47
C LEU A 7 -19.45 12.71 -8.76
N LYS A 8 -20.30 12.88 -9.79
CA LYS A 8 -20.12 12.26 -11.10
C LYS A 8 -18.95 12.83 -11.90
N GLU A 9 -18.59 14.09 -11.69
CA GLU A 9 -17.42 14.73 -12.33
C GLU A 9 -16.11 14.39 -11.59
N LEU A 10 -16.15 14.28 -10.26
CA LEU A 10 -15.03 13.72 -9.48
C LEU A 10 -14.72 12.27 -9.87
N LEU A 11 -15.75 11.48 -10.18
CA LEU A 11 -15.60 10.08 -10.60
C LEU A 11 -15.20 9.92 -12.08
N LYS A 12 -15.43 10.94 -12.93
CA LYS A 12 -15.07 10.93 -14.36
C LYS A 12 -13.61 11.34 -14.63
N GLY A 13 -12.95 11.95 -13.66
CA GLY A 13 -11.53 12.30 -13.74
C GLY A 13 -10.63 11.08 -13.50
N ASN A 14 -9.91 10.65 -14.53
CA ASN A 14 -8.75 9.74 -14.44
C ASN A 14 -8.96 8.42 -13.66
N ILE A 15 -10.05 7.70 -13.93
CA ILE A 15 -10.26 6.34 -13.40
C ILE A 15 -9.07 5.39 -13.66
N ARG A 16 -8.31 5.66 -14.73
CA ARG A 16 -7.07 4.94 -15.08
C ARG A 16 -5.90 5.25 -14.15
N GLN A 17 -5.77 6.47 -13.64
CA GLN A 17 -4.73 6.84 -12.66
C GLN A 17 -5.13 6.42 -11.25
N SER A 18 -6.42 6.44 -10.92
CA SER A 18 -6.93 6.04 -9.60
C SER A 18 -7.25 4.55 -9.47
N GLY A 19 -6.97 3.74 -10.50
CA GLY A 19 -7.35 2.33 -10.55
C GLY A 19 -6.86 1.51 -9.35
N ILE A 20 -5.65 1.79 -8.84
CA ILE A 20 -5.12 1.10 -7.66
C ILE A 20 -5.88 1.45 -6.38
N PHE A 21 -6.29 2.71 -6.22
CA PHE A 21 -7.07 3.15 -5.06
C PHE A 21 -8.48 2.57 -5.12
N ILE A 22 -9.10 2.54 -6.31
CA ILE A 22 -10.40 1.91 -6.52
C ILE A 22 -10.33 0.41 -6.21
N ALA A 23 -9.30 -0.29 -6.69
CA ALA A 23 -9.09 -1.70 -6.41
C ALA A 23 -8.86 -1.97 -4.91
N PHE A 24 -8.10 -1.11 -4.22
CA PHE A 24 -7.89 -1.18 -2.78
C PHE A 24 -9.21 -1.09 -2.01
N ILE A 25 -10.02 -0.06 -2.27
CA ILE A 25 -11.32 0.11 -1.61
C ILE A 25 -12.25 -1.08 -1.89
N ALA A 26 -12.28 -1.56 -3.15
CA ALA A 26 -13.08 -2.72 -3.53
C ALA A 26 -12.68 -3.99 -2.77
N ILE A 27 -11.38 -4.28 -2.65
CA ILE A 27 -10.86 -5.43 -1.90
C ILE A 27 -11.18 -5.30 -0.41
N VAL A 28 -10.98 -4.13 0.19
CA VAL A 28 -11.29 -3.88 1.60
C VAL A 28 -12.78 -4.10 1.87
N ALA A 29 -13.65 -3.56 1.02
CA ALA A 29 -15.10 -3.75 1.13
C ALA A 29 -15.51 -5.22 0.97
N LEU A 30 -14.91 -5.94 0.01
CA LEU A 30 -15.16 -7.37 -0.20
C LEU A 30 -14.83 -8.17 1.06
N PHE A 31 -13.63 -8.01 1.63
CA PHE A 31 -13.23 -8.76 2.82
C PHE A 31 -13.96 -8.32 4.09
N ALA A 32 -14.39 -7.06 4.18
CA ALA A 32 -15.23 -6.60 5.28
C ALA A 32 -16.60 -7.30 5.30
N VAL A 33 -17.17 -7.63 4.14
CA VAL A 33 -18.44 -8.38 4.03
C VAL A 33 -18.22 -9.87 4.22
N LEU A 34 -17.17 -10.45 3.63
CA LEU A 34 -16.90 -11.89 3.68
C LEU A 34 -16.40 -12.36 5.05
N ASN A 35 -15.72 -11.49 5.81
CA ASN A 35 -15.17 -11.84 7.11
C ASN A 35 -15.51 -10.76 8.16
N PRO A 36 -16.44 -11.03 9.09
CA PRO A 36 -16.85 -10.08 10.13
C PRO A 36 -15.72 -9.58 11.03
N SER A 37 -14.64 -10.35 11.17
CA SER A 37 -13.47 -10.00 11.98
C SER A 37 -12.39 -9.24 11.21
N PHE A 38 -12.55 -9.05 9.90
CA PHE A 38 -11.55 -8.39 9.05
C PHE A 38 -11.22 -6.97 9.51
N LEU A 39 -12.23 -6.17 9.88
CA LEU A 39 -12.04 -4.81 10.39
C LEU A 39 -11.90 -4.75 11.91
N SER A 40 -11.68 -5.88 12.58
CA SER A 40 -11.42 -5.87 14.03
C SER A 40 -10.13 -5.10 14.34
N PRO A 41 -10.03 -4.38 15.48
CA PRO A 41 -8.82 -3.63 15.83
C PRO A 41 -7.55 -4.50 15.87
N GLY A 42 -7.68 -5.76 16.29
CA GLY A 42 -6.58 -6.72 16.29
C GLY A 42 -6.09 -7.05 14.88
N ASN A 43 -7.01 -7.39 13.97
CA ASN A 43 -6.64 -7.69 12.59
C ASN A 43 -6.10 -6.46 11.85
N LEU A 44 -6.68 -5.28 12.07
CA LEU A 44 -6.23 -4.04 11.44
C LEU A 44 -4.81 -3.68 11.90
N THR A 45 -4.54 -3.77 13.21
CA THR A 45 -3.19 -3.60 13.76
C THR A 45 -2.22 -4.63 13.17
N ASN A 46 -2.61 -5.89 13.09
CA ASN A 46 -1.76 -6.95 12.52
C ASN A 46 -1.41 -6.69 11.05
N ILE A 47 -2.37 -6.24 10.24
CA ILE A 47 -2.12 -5.87 8.84
C ILE A 47 -1.13 -4.70 8.77
N VAL A 48 -1.38 -3.63 9.52
CA VAL A 48 -0.51 -2.45 9.52
C VAL A 48 0.91 -2.82 9.95
N LEU A 49 1.06 -3.60 11.02
CA LEU A 49 2.37 -4.05 11.50
C LEU A 49 3.07 -4.97 10.49
N GLN A 50 2.37 -5.91 9.85
CA GLN A 50 2.93 -6.78 8.81
C GLN A 50 3.43 -6.01 7.59
N TYR A 51 2.75 -4.92 7.19
CA TYR A 51 3.19 -4.10 6.06
C TYR A 51 4.09 -2.91 6.44
N SER A 52 4.29 -2.67 7.74
CA SER A 52 5.08 -1.53 8.24
C SER A 52 6.52 -1.54 7.73
N TYR A 53 7.14 -2.72 7.57
CA TYR A 53 8.52 -2.82 7.07
C TYR A 53 8.64 -2.30 5.63
N ILE A 54 7.63 -2.53 4.78
CA ILE A 54 7.62 -2.02 3.40
C ILE A 54 7.52 -0.49 3.40
N LEU A 55 6.69 0.09 4.28
CA LEU A 55 6.56 1.55 4.41
C LEU A 55 7.87 2.21 4.86
N ILE A 56 8.53 1.64 5.87
CA ILE A 56 9.83 2.13 6.36
C ILE A 56 10.89 2.07 5.25
N LEU A 57 10.93 0.95 4.52
CA LEU A 57 11.82 0.73 3.38
C LEU A 57 11.55 1.76 2.26
N ALA A 58 10.29 2.01 1.92
CA ALA A 58 9.90 3.00 0.91
C ALA A 58 10.35 4.42 1.28
N ILE A 59 10.26 4.80 2.56
CA ILE A 59 10.78 6.09 3.04
C ILE A 59 12.30 6.15 2.86
N GLY A 60 13.03 5.08 3.17
CA GLY A 60 14.47 4.99 2.93
C GLY A 60 14.85 5.15 1.44
N MET A 61 14.12 4.46 0.55
CA MET A 61 14.31 4.56 -0.90
C MET A 61 13.99 5.95 -1.44
N LEU A 62 13.04 6.68 -0.84
CA LEU A 62 12.75 8.07 -1.23
C LEU A 62 13.99 8.95 -1.06
N PHE A 63 14.70 8.85 0.07
CA PHE A 63 15.93 9.64 0.29
C PHE A 63 17.02 9.30 -0.74
N VAL A 64 17.22 8.02 -1.04
CA VAL A 64 18.18 7.56 -2.07
C VAL A 64 17.89 8.21 -3.43
N ILE A 65 16.63 8.16 -3.87
CA ILE A 65 16.19 8.70 -5.16
C ILE A 65 16.32 10.22 -5.19
N VAL A 66 15.90 10.91 -4.11
CA VAL A 66 15.99 12.38 -4.01
C VAL A 66 17.45 12.86 -4.05
N LEU A 67 18.38 12.09 -3.49
CA LEU A 67 19.83 12.37 -3.55
C LEU A 67 20.47 12.03 -4.92
N GLY A 68 19.66 11.62 -5.91
CA GLY A 68 20.14 11.28 -7.26
C GLY A 68 20.97 10.01 -7.32
N GLN A 69 20.93 9.18 -6.27
CA GLN A 69 21.61 7.89 -6.23
C GLN A 69 20.65 6.81 -6.73
N ILE A 70 21.13 5.89 -7.56
CA ILE A 70 20.39 4.68 -7.93
C ILE A 70 20.92 3.55 -7.04
N ASP A 71 20.67 3.67 -5.73
CA ASP A 71 21.15 2.68 -4.76
C ASP A 71 20.19 1.48 -4.70
N LEU A 72 20.56 0.41 -5.41
CA LEU A 72 19.87 -0.88 -5.43
C LEU A 72 20.18 -1.76 -4.21
N SER A 73 21.08 -1.34 -3.31
CA SER A 73 21.51 -2.15 -2.16
C SER A 73 20.34 -2.54 -1.25
N VAL A 74 19.40 -1.62 -0.99
CA VAL A 74 18.21 -1.86 -0.16
C VAL A 74 17.35 -3.01 -0.73
N GLY A 75 17.17 -3.05 -2.04
CA GLY A 75 16.43 -4.12 -2.72
C GLY A 75 17.13 -5.48 -2.60
N SER A 76 18.45 -5.51 -2.77
CA SER A 76 19.25 -6.75 -2.67
C SER A 76 19.25 -7.34 -1.25
N VAL A 77 19.33 -6.49 -0.22
CA VAL A 77 19.27 -6.92 1.19
C VAL A 77 17.92 -7.55 1.48
N VAL A 78 16.84 -6.92 1.03
CA VAL A 78 15.47 -7.41 1.25
C VAL A 78 15.22 -8.72 0.51
N ALA A 79 15.76 -8.87 -0.71
CA ALA A 79 15.68 -10.12 -1.45
C ALA A 79 16.39 -11.28 -0.73
N VAL A 80 17.61 -11.04 -0.22
CA VAL A 80 18.38 -12.07 0.50
C VAL A 80 17.73 -12.41 1.83
N THR A 81 17.34 -11.43 2.64
CA THR A 81 16.69 -11.69 3.94
C THR A 81 15.33 -12.35 3.77
N GLY A 82 14.57 -11.96 2.74
CA GLY A 82 13.30 -12.61 2.39
C GLY A 82 13.49 -14.07 1.96
N ALA A 83 14.46 -14.35 1.09
CA ALA A 83 14.78 -15.71 0.67
C ALA A 83 15.24 -16.60 1.84
N LEU A 84 16.07 -16.07 2.74
CA LEU A 84 16.49 -16.79 3.94
C LEU A 84 15.33 -17.03 4.90
N SER A 85 14.49 -16.02 5.12
CA SER A 85 13.31 -16.16 5.98
C SER A 85 12.35 -17.23 5.46
N ALA A 86 12.17 -17.35 4.14
CA ALA A 86 11.32 -18.37 3.54
C ALA A 86 11.88 -19.80 3.64
N VAL A 87 13.18 -19.96 3.86
CA VAL A 87 13.82 -21.27 4.06
C VAL A 87 13.83 -21.66 5.54
N LEU A 88 13.98 -20.68 6.44
CA LEU A 88 14.14 -20.92 7.87
C LEU A 88 12.81 -21.07 8.64
N VAL A 89 11.74 -20.45 8.13
CA VAL A 89 10.38 -20.48 8.71
C VAL A 89 9.48 -21.34 7.84
#